data_AF-A0A392MLB3-F1
#
_entry.id   AF-A0A392MLB3-F1
#
_cell.length_a   1.000
_cell.length_b   1.000
_cell.length_c   1.000
_cell.angle_alpha   90.00
_cell.angle_beta   90.00
_cell.angle_gamma   90.00
#
_symmetry.space_group_name_H-M   'P 1'
#
loop_
_entity.id
_entity.type
_entity.pdbx_description
1 polymer ?
#
loop_
_entity_poly.entity_id
_entity_poly.type
_entity_poly.pdbx_seq_one_letter_code
_entity_poly.pdbx_strand_id
1 'polypeptide(L)'
;MLAFDMGRLEFSKTLKHLDVSHNRVYGKLPEGVTNLEWLDVSYNRLCGEIPKGGIVQAMGRKSYSHNKCLCGSPLPSCKKYM
;
A
#
# COMPACT_ATOMS: atom_id res chain seq x y z
N MET A 1 12.92 -13.23 -3.93
CA MET A 1 11.94 -12.12 -3.94
C MET A 1 10.66 -12.61 -3.30
N LEU A 2 10.17 -11.87 -2.32
CA LEU A 2 9.01 -12.22 -1.51
C LEU A 2 7.71 -12.05 -2.32
N ALA A 3 6.77 -12.98 -2.18
CA ALA A 3 5.51 -12.97 -2.92
C ALA A 3 4.37 -13.53 -2.05
N PHE A 4 3.41 -12.69 -1.72
CA PHE A 4 2.19 -13.04 -0.99
C PHE A 4 1.10 -12.00 -1.26
N ASP A 5 -0.14 -12.35 -0.91
CA ASP A 5 -1.29 -11.45 -0.97
C ASP A 5 -1.33 -10.57 0.28
N MET A 6 -0.99 -9.29 0.13
CA MET A 6 -0.97 -8.33 1.24
C MET A 6 -2.37 -8.04 1.78
N GLY A 7 -3.40 -8.20 0.94
CA GLY A 7 -4.78 -7.87 1.31
C GLY A 7 -5.39 -8.83 2.33
N ARG A 8 -4.71 -9.94 2.64
CA ARG A 8 -5.12 -10.95 3.62
C ARG A 8 -4.37 -10.86 4.95
N LEU A 9 -3.48 -9.88 5.07
CA LEU A 9 -2.65 -9.74 6.26
C LEU A 9 -3.34 -8.87 7.31
N GLU A 10 -3.14 -9.26 8.57
CA GLU A 10 -3.38 -8.42 9.73
C GLU A 10 -2.04 -7.96 10.30
N PHE A 11 -1.96 -6.68 10.69
CA PHE A 11 -0.74 -6.10 11.24
C PHE A 11 -0.82 -6.02 12.76
N SER A 12 0.27 -6.38 13.43
CA SER A 12 0.41 -6.18 14.87
C SER A 12 0.28 -4.70 15.22
N LYS A 13 -0.38 -4.40 16.34
CA LYS A 13 -0.52 -3.04 16.88
C LYS A 13 0.82 -2.39 17.25
N THR A 14 1.87 -3.19 17.43
CA THR A 14 3.22 -2.71 17.75
C THR A 14 4.08 -2.44 16.52
N LEU A 15 3.66 -2.88 15.34
CA LEU A 15 4.41 -2.61 14.11
C LEU A 15 4.24 -1.14 13.72
N LYS A 16 5.36 -0.43 13.57
CA LYS A 16 5.37 1.00 13.25
C LYS A 16 5.94 1.31 11.86
N HIS A 17 6.92 0.54 11.42
CA HIS A 17 7.63 0.76 10.17
C HIS A 17 7.56 -0.51 9.34
N LEU A 18 7.17 -0.39 8.08
CA LEU A 18 7.11 -1.51 7.15
C LEU A 18 7.75 -1.12 5.82
N ASP A 19 8.84 -1.80 5.48
CA ASP A 19 9.42 -1.78 4.14
C ASP A 19 9.22 -3.15 3.50
N VAL A 20 8.49 -3.18 2.38
CA VAL A 20 8.37 -4.36 1.52
C VAL A 20 8.70 -4.02 0.07
N SER A 21 9.37 -2.89 -0.17
CA SER A 21 9.71 -2.41 -1.50
C SER A 21 10.53 -3.42 -2.28
N HIS A 22 10.51 -3.33 -3.62
CA HIS A 22 11.28 -4.19 -4.53
C HIS A 22 11.01 -5.70 -4.37
N ASN A 23 9.73 -6.07 -4.23
CA ASN A 23 9.30 -7.46 -4.14
C ASN A 23 8.24 -7.80 -5.20
N ARG A 24 7.57 -8.94 -5.02
CA ARG A 24 6.47 -9.39 -5.88
C ARG A 24 5.17 -9.51 -5.10
N VAL A 25 5.02 -8.71 -4.04
CA VAL A 25 3.81 -8.65 -3.22
C VAL A 25 2.65 -8.14 -4.08
N TYR A 26 1.47 -8.76 -3.93
CA TYR A 26 0.29 -8.48 -4.75
C TYR A 26 -0.96 -8.36 -3.87
N GLY A 27 -2.10 -8.11 -4.50
CA GLY A 27 -3.37 -7.84 -3.81
C GLY A 27 -3.53 -6.36 -3.49
N LYS A 28 -4.38 -6.06 -2.51
CA LYS A 28 -4.67 -4.70 -2.03
C LYS A 28 -3.86 -4.36 -0.79
N LEU A 29 -3.74 -3.07 -0.47
CA LEU A 29 -3.31 -2.63 0.86
C LEU A 29 -4.46 -2.89 1.85
N PRO A 30 -4.26 -3.68 2.93
CA PRO A 30 -5.27 -3.87 3.96
C PRO A 30 -5.34 -2.63 4.86
N GLU A 31 -6.50 -2.37 5.49
CA GLU A 31 -6.69 -1.14 6.30
C GLU A 31 -5.68 -1.00 7.45
N GLY A 32 -5.13 -2.10 7.94
CA GLY A 32 -4.15 -2.10 9.03
C GLY A 32 -2.89 -1.29 8.73
N VAL A 33 -2.54 -1.02 7.47
CA VAL A 33 -1.39 -0.17 7.12
C VAL A 33 -1.57 1.29 7.55
N THR A 34 -2.80 1.73 7.80
CA THR A 34 -3.09 3.10 8.28
C THR A 34 -2.56 3.35 9.69
N ASN A 35 -2.36 2.30 10.49
CA ASN A 35 -1.84 2.38 11.87
C ASN A 35 -0.30 2.48 11.94
N LEU A 36 0.38 2.37 10.81
CA LEU A 36 1.83 2.51 10.73
C LEU A 36 2.25 3.98 10.88
N GLU A 37 3.52 4.19 11.15
CA GLU A 37 4.18 5.50 11.18
C GLU A 37 5.05 5.73 9.93
N TRP A 38 5.43 4.64 9.23
CA TRP A 38 6.16 4.70 7.97
C TRP A 38 5.89 3.47 7.10
N LEU A 39 5.78 3.68 5.79
CA LEU A 39 5.49 2.64 4.81
C LEU A 39 6.20 2.88 3.48
N ASP A 40 6.85 1.84 2.97
CA ASP A 40 7.27 1.75 1.56
C ASP A 40 6.85 0.42 0.95
N VAL A 41 5.99 0.51 -0.08
CA VAL A 41 5.49 -0.62 -0.87
C VAL A 41 5.84 -0.48 -2.35
N SER A 42 6.79 0.39 -2.67
CA SER A 42 7.17 0.67 -4.05
C SER A 42 7.75 -0.56 -4.75
N TYR A 43 7.67 -0.60 -6.08
CA TYR A 43 8.18 -1.71 -6.88
C TYR A 43 7.61 -3.08 -6.48
N ASN A 44 6.28 -3.17 -6.46
CA ASN A 44 5.52 -4.40 -6.19
C ASN A 44 4.41 -4.59 -7.26
N ARG A 45 3.46 -5.49 -7.00
CA ARG A 45 2.34 -5.81 -7.91
C ARG A 45 0.99 -5.50 -7.27
N LEU A 46 0.94 -4.53 -6.35
CA LEU A 46 -0.27 -4.13 -5.64
C LEU A 46 -1.29 -3.44 -6.56
N CYS A 47 -2.57 -3.53 -6.21
CA CYS A 47 -3.67 -2.95 -6.96
C CYS A 47 -4.84 -2.56 -6.03
N GLY A 48 -5.62 -1.57 -6.44
CA GLY A 48 -6.80 -1.10 -5.72
C GLY A 48 -6.61 0.28 -5.09
N GLU A 49 -7.67 0.77 -4.43
CA GLU A 49 -7.64 2.06 -3.75
C GLU A 49 -6.75 1.98 -2.51
N ILE A 50 -5.89 2.99 -2.31
CA ILE A 50 -5.12 3.17 -1.08
C ILE A 50 -6.12 3.47 0.06
N PRO A 51 -6.07 2.72 1.19
CA PRO A 51 -6.94 2.97 2.34
C PRO A 51 -6.88 4.43 2.81
N LYS A 52 -7.99 4.96 3.32
CA LYS A 52 -8.06 6.35 3.80
C LYS A 52 -7.77 6.42 5.30
N GLY A 53 -6.99 7.41 5.72
CA GLY A 53 -6.69 7.70 7.12
C GLY A 53 -5.26 7.35 7.53
N GLY A 54 -4.85 7.80 8.71
CA GLY A 54 -3.51 7.53 9.24
C GLY A 54 -2.39 8.11 8.38
N ILE A 55 -1.25 7.41 8.33
CA ILE A 55 -0.04 7.92 7.66
C ILE A 55 -0.09 7.79 6.13
N VAL A 56 -0.94 6.92 5.58
CA VAL A 56 -0.79 6.50 4.18
C VAL A 56 -1.03 7.63 3.16
N GLN A 57 -1.84 8.64 3.49
CA GLN A 57 -1.97 9.85 2.67
C GLN A 57 -0.79 10.83 2.84
N ALA A 58 -0.15 10.84 4.01
CA ALA A 58 1.01 11.67 4.29
C ALA A 58 2.29 11.09 3.66
N MET A 59 2.33 9.77 3.48
CA MET A 59 3.35 9.11 2.67
C MET A 59 3.24 9.62 1.23
N GLY A 60 4.35 10.08 0.67
CA GLY A 60 4.37 10.64 -0.68
C GLY A 60 4.15 9.58 -1.76
N ARG A 61 3.93 10.04 -3.00
CA ARG A 61 3.74 9.18 -4.19
C ARG A 61 4.85 8.12 -4.39
N LYS A 62 6.07 8.39 -3.90
CA LYS A 62 7.22 7.50 -4.04
C LYS A 62 6.99 6.14 -3.35
N SER A 63 6.44 6.15 -2.13
CA SER A 63 6.15 4.93 -1.34
C SER A 63 5.19 3.96 -2.03
N TYR A 64 4.45 4.42 -3.04
CA TYR A 64 3.46 3.63 -3.77
C TYR A 64 3.82 3.40 -5.24
N SER A 65 4.94 3.95 -5.70
CA SER A 65 5.34 3.94 -7.11
C SER A 65 5.60 2.52 -7.62
N HIS A 66 5.50 2.33 -8.94
CA HIS A 66 5.78 1.03 -9.58
C HIS A 66 4.96 -0.13 -9.01
N ASN A 67 3.66 0.11 -8.80
CA ASN A 67 2.66 -0.91 -8.51
C ASN A 67 1.68 -1.06 -9.67
N LYS A 68 1.04 -2.24 -9.78
CA LYS A 68 0.25 -2.64 -10.95
C LYS A 68 -0.92 -1.70 -11.24
N CYS A 69 -1.70 -1.38 -10.21
CA CYS A 69 -2.89 -0.53 -10.35
C CYS A 69 -3.35 0.08 -9.01
N LEU A 70 -2.40 0.54 -8.19
CA LEU A 70 -2.75 1.38 -7.03
C LEU A 70 -3.32 2.72 -7.50
N CYS A 71 -4.33 3.21 -6.79
CA CYS A 71 -4.98 4.49 -7.05
C CYS A 71 -5.54 5.10 -5.76
N GLY A 72 -5.99 6.36 -5.81
CA GLY A 72 -6.41 7.11 -4.62
C GLY A 72 -5.24 7.80 -3.92
N SER A 73 -5.53 8.86 -3.15
CA SER A 73 -4.52 9.74 -2.54
C SER A 73 -3.45 8.94 -1.77
N PRO A 74 -2.14 9.18 -2.00
CA PRO A 74 -1.53 10.31 -2.73
C PRO A 74 -1.41 10.13 -4.27
N LEU A 75 -1.87 9.01 -4.82
CA LEU A 75 -1.89 8.74 -6.25
C LEU A 75 -3.12 9.37 -6.92
N PRO A 76 -3.17 9.40 -8.27
CA PRO A 76 -4.38 9.80 -8.97
C PRO A 76 -5.60 8.98 -8.53
N SER A 77 -6.75 9.62 -8.53
CA SER A 77 -8.04 9.01 -8.18
C SER A 77 -8.31 7.74 -8.98
N CYS A 78 -8.93 6.75 -8.35
CA CYS A 78 -9.34 5.52 -9.02
C CYS A 78 -10.35 5.84 -10.14
N LYS A 79 -10.15 5.24 -11.32
CA LYS A 79 -11.11 5.32 -12.41
C LYS A 79 -12.34 4.52 -12.00
N LYS A 80 -13.47 5.20 -11.84
CA LYS A 80 -14.77 4.54 -11.82
C LYS A 80 -15.13 4.28 -13.28
N TYR A 81 -15.14 3.01 -13.69
CA TYR A 81 -15.75 2.64 -14.95
C TYR A 81 -17.27 2.79 -14.74
N MET A 82 -17.85 3.80 -15.40
CA MET A 82 -19.30 3.93 -15.55
C MET A 82 -19.76 3.03 -16.69
#